data_AF-A0A3B8L553-F1
#
_entry.id   AF-A0A3B8L553-F1
#
_cell.length_a   1.000
_cell.length_b   1.000
_cell.length_c   1.000
_cell.angle_alpha   90.00
_cell.angle_beta   90.00
_cell.angle_gamma   90.00
#
_symmetry.space_group_name_H-M   'P 1'
#
loop_
_entity.id
_entity.type
_entity.pdbx_description
1 polymer ?
#
loop_
_entity_poly.entity_id
_entity_poly.type
_entity_poly.pdbx_seq_one_letter_code
_entity_poly.pdbx_strand_id
1 'polypeptide(L)'
;NWDAETFLDQVCIKAKLPPTAWRDDETRLFTFDGDCLSGPIVQAPVAVNSPQHLLDESQVITYSQFCNSNIQALLTGGVTSPYLPGVPDGEVQGLVLQSNWMGHAKPITQGRLALNGGMPLQSTLFELSESLAGQLKLRIGARQARGLSTDLLVLVDTAMHGRTDAPQLAGADRGDRAIVVISSDRFALHWDLNSTPEELTTRCQSDAELPPGTCGSIYSLAGVGTRQTFTMNRVPRGVTASGARPPGVAGRFYPDNPEALQQQVQDCFAADDTSNAAAGQWPAAMVPHAGLRFSGAIAARTLSALEIPDSVIVIAPKHTRHGVPWAVSPHESWELPGGAMAAEPELARQLAEAIPGLELDAAAHREEHAIEVELPLIRHLAPNAKVTGIVVGSGDLDACRDFAEHLAAVLEQLDSPPLLLISSDMNHFASDAENRRLDERALSAMETLDPGTLLSTVRDGNISMCGVLPAVIVMETLRRLGTLTRCQRTGYATSAETTGDTNRVVGYAGMLLG
;
A
#
# COMPACT_ATOMS: atom_id res chain seq x y z
N ASN A 1 -5.94 17.97 -30.46
CA ASN A 1 -7.22 17.71 -31.14
C ASN A 1 -7.76 16.39 -30.66
N TRP A 2 -8.57 16.42 -29.61
CA TRP A 2 -9.29 15.24 -29.15
C TRP A 2 -10.67 15.27 -29.80
N ASP A 3 -11.12 14.14 -30.34
CA ASP A 3 -12.53 13.97 -30.68
C ASP A 3 -13.34 13.69 -29.41
N ALA A 4 -14.67 13.74 -29.52
CA ALA A 4 -15.57 13.61 -28.39
C ALA A 4 -15.44 12.26 -27.68
N GLU A 5 -15.19 11.17 -28.43
CA GLU A 5 -15.02 9.83 -27.87
C GLU A 5 -13.72 9.73 -27.08
N THR A 6 -12.61 10.21 -27.65
CA THR A 6 -11.31 10.26 -26.96
C THR A 6 -11.40 11.10 -25.70
N PHE A 7 -12.16 12.21 -25.72
CA PHE A 7 -12.36 13.03 -24.54
C PHE A 7 -13.14 12.28 -23.44
N LEU A 8 -14.24 11.61 -23.79
CA LEU A 8 -15.04 10.85 -22.83
C LEU A 8 -14.28 9.65 -22.26
N ASP A 9 -13.47 8.98 -23.07
CA ASP A 9 -12.57 7.91 -22.62
C ASP A 9 -11.62 8.40 -21.53
N GLN A 10 -11.03 9.57 -21.74
CA GLN A 10 -10.08 10.18 -20.81
C GLN A 10 -10.75 10.77 -19.57
N VAL A 11 -12.00 11.24 -19.67
CA VAL A 11 -12.82 11.62 -18.51
C VAL A 11 -13.07 10.41 -17.62
N CYS A 12 -13.41 9.26 -18.19
CA CYS A 12 -13.61 8.03 -17.42
C CYS A 12 -12.31 7.57 -16.77
N ILE A 13 -11.19 7.58 -17.50
CA ILE A 13 -9.86 7.28 -16.95
C ILE A 13 -9.51 8.20 -15.78
N LYS A 14 -9.74 9.52 -15.92
CA LYS A 14 -9.52 10.50 -14.85
C LYS A 14 -10.40 10.21 -13.62
N ALA A 15 -11.62 9.74 -13.83
CA ALA A 15 -12.54 9.33 -12.77
C ALA A 15 -12.23 7.93 -12.19
N LYS A 16 -11.14 7.28 -12.64
CA LYS A 16 -10.78 5.89 -12.29
C LYS A 16 -11.87 4.87 -12.68
N LEU A 17 -12.61 5.17 -13.74
CA LEU A 17 -13.58 4.30 -14.37
C LEU A 17 -12.98 3.71 -15.66
N PRO A 18 -13.53 2.59 -16.17
CA PRO A 18 -13.17 2.09 -17.49
C PRO A 18 -13.29 3.20 -18.54
N PRO A 19 -12.35 3.34 -19.49
CA PRO A 19 -12.41 4.39 -20.52
C PRO A 19 -13.77 4.42 -21.23
N THR A 20 -14.34 3.26 -21.52
CA THR A 20 -15.63 3.11 -22.18
C THR A 20 -16.84 3.14 -21.24
N ALA A 21 -16.69 3.49 -19.96
CA ALA A 21 -17.80 3.50 -19.00
C ALA A 21 -18.95 4.42 -19.45
N TRP A 22 -18.63 5.49 -20.19
CA TRP A 22 -19.62 6.37 -20.80
C TRP A 22 -20.52 5.72 -21.86
N ARG A 23 -20.16 4.53 -22.36
CA ARG A 23 -20.94 3.75 -23.33
C ARG A 23 -21.99 2.84 -22.69
N ASP A 24 -22.01 2.72 -21.37
CA ASP A 24 -23.07 2.01 -20.65
C ASP A 24 -24.40 2.78 -20.79
N ASP A 25 -25.47 2.08 -21.15
CA ASP A 25 -26.81 2.66 -21.39
C ASP A 25 -27.37 3.37 -20.15
N GLU A 26 -26.93 3.00 -18.95
CA GLU A 26 -27.32 3.64 -17.68
C GLU A 26 -26.44 4.86 -17.33
N THR A 27 -25.38 5.14 -18.10
CA THR A 27 -24.49 6.27 -17.82
C THR A 27 -25.14 7.60 -18.18
N ARG A 28 -25.18 8.50 -17.21
CA ARG A 28 -25.65 9.86 -17.39
C ARG A 28 -24.45 10.81 -17.51
N LEU A 29 -24.29 11.40 -18.69
CA LEU A 29 -23.31 12.45 -18.94
C LEU A 29 -23.88 13.80 -18.51
N PHE A 30 -23.14 14.51 -17.66
CA PHE A 30 -23.43 15.89 -17.29
C PHE A 30 -22.34 16.78 -17.88
N THR A 31 -22.74 17.80 -18.62
CA THR A 31 -21.86 18.89 -19.03
C THR A 31 -22.01 20.03 -18.04
N PHE A 32 -20.91 20.67 -17.69
CA PHE A 32 -20.94 21.96 -17.03
C PHE A 32 -20.21 22.94 -17.92
N ASP A 33 -20.78 24.12 -18.05
CA ASP A 33 -20.11 25.26 -18.65
C ASP A 33 -19.63 26.15 -17.52
N GLY A 34 -18.41 26.68 -17.66
CA GLY A 34 -17.86 27.65 -16.74
C GLY A 34 -17.65 28.97 -17.46
N ASP A 35 -18.17 30.06 -16.91
CA ASP A 35 -17.81 31.40 -17.36
C ASP A 35 -16.38 31.70 -16.93
N CYS A 36 -15.49 31.88 -17.91
CA CYS A 36 -14.14 32.36 -17.64
C CYS A 36 -14.21 33.87 -17.36
N LEU A 37 -14.43 34.22 -16.09
CA LEU A 37 -14.40 35.60 -15.63
C LEU A 37 -12.94 36.09 -15.66
N SER A 38 -12.64 36.96 -16.63
CA SER A 38 -11.34 37.61 -16.74
C SER A 38 -11.44 39.05 -16.27
N GLY A 39 -10.61 39.40 -15.30
CA GLY A 39 -10.52 40.73 -14.71
C GLY A 39 -9.24 40.85 -13.89
N PRO A 40 -8.83 42.06 -13.49
CA PRO A 40 -7.73 42.22 -12.55
C PRO A 40 -8.11 41.47 -11.27
N ILE A 41 -7.24 40.53 -10.84
CA ILE A 41 -7.31 40.02 -9.47
C ILE A 41 -7.14 41.25 -8.58
N VAL A 42 -8.17 41.58 -7.81
CA VAL A 42 -8.09 42.66 -6.84
C VAL A 42 -6.90 42.33 -5.93
N GLN A 43 -5.85 43.17 -5.98
CA GLN A 43 -4.67 43.00 -5.12
C GLN A 43 -4.97 43.31 -3.65
N ALA A 44 -6.10 43.97 -3.37
CA ALA A 44 -6.58 44.07 -2.01
C ALA A 44 -7.12 42.68 -1.61
N PRO A 45 -6.62 42.07 -0.52
CA PRO A 45 -7.16 40.80 -0.05
C PRO A 45 -8.67 40.97 0.12
N VAL A 46 -9.45 40.14 -0.56
CA VAL A 46 -10.84 39.92 -0.17
C VAL A 46 -10.76 39.57 1.30
N ALA A 47 -11.44 40.33 2.16
CA ALA A 47 -11.50 40.01 3.57
C ALA A 47 -11.98 38.56 3.67
N VAL A 48 -11.06 37.65 4.00
CA VAL A 48 -11.40 36.27 4.28
C VAL A 48 -12.23 36.39 5.55
N ASN A 49 -13.55 36.19 5.42
CA ASN A 49 -14.40 36.12 6.59
C ASN A 49 -13.77 35.10 7.52
N SER A 50 -13.63 35.44 8.80
CA SER A 50 -13.16 34.49 9.82
C SER A 50 -13.92 33.17 9.64
N PRO A 51 -13.24 32.02 9.71
CA PRO A 51 -13.88 30.74 9.50
C PRO A 51 -15.11 30.64 10.40
N GLN A 52 -16.26 30.35 9.81
CA GLN A 52 -17.47 30.12 10.58
C GLN A 52 -17.35 28.74 11.20
N HIS A 53 -16.87 28.69 12.44
CA HIS A 53 -16.89 27.45 13.20
C HIS A 53 -18.33 27.02 13.43
N LEU A 54 -18.60 25.74 13.15
CA LEU A 54 -19.88 25.11 13.47
C LEU A 54 -20.16 25.14 14.99
N LEU A 55 -19.09 25.09 15.79
CA LEU A 55 -19.13 24.96 17.24
C LEU A 55 -18.28 26.03 17.91
N ASP A 56 -18.75 26.51 19.07
CA ASP A 56 -17.92 27.28 20.00
C ASP A 56 -17.15 26.38 20.98
N GLU A 57 -16.21 26.96 21.73
CA GLU A 57 -15.39 26.22 22.70
C GLU A 57 -16.22 25.47 23.75
N SER A 58 -17.34 26.05 24.21
CA SER A 58 -18.20 25.43 25.24
C SER A 58 -18.90 24.18 24.71
N GLN A 59 -19.31 24.21 23.44
CA GLN A 59 -19.92 23.07 22.75
C GLN A 59 -18.88 21.98 22.47
N VAL A 60 -17.65 22.34 22.08
CA VAL A 60 -16.55 21.37 21.91
C VAL A 60 -16.21 20.69 23.25
N ILE A 61 -16.17 21.44 24.36
CA ILE A 61 -16.00 20.86 25.71
C ILE A 61 -17.11 19.87 26.03
N THR A 62 -18.36 20.20 25.69
CA THR A 62 -19.53 19.32 25.92
C THR A 62 -19.39 18.02 25.13
N TYR A 63 -18.98 18.08 23.86
CA TYR A 63 -18.70 16.89 23.04
C TYR A 63 -17.54 16.07 23.59
N SER A 64 -16.49 16.72 24.09
CA SER A 64 -15.34 16.05 24.71
C SER A 64 -15.76 15.24 25.95
N GLN A 65 -16.61 15.81 26.81
CA GLN A 65 -17.16 15.14 27.99
C GLN A 65 -18.07 13.96 27.61
N PHE A 66 -18.87 14.13 26.55
CA PHE A 66 -19.70 13.07 26.00
C PHE A 66 -18.87 11.89 25.47
N CYS A 67 -17.82 12.16 24.68
CA CYS A 67 -16.89 11.12 24.21
C CYS A 67 -16.22 10.40 25.38
N ASN A 68 -15.73 11.15 26.38
CA ASN A 68 -15.12 10.56 27.57
C ASN A 68 -16.09 9.64 28.32
N SER A 69 -17.37 10.03 28.45
CA SER A 69 -18.40 9.22 29.12
C SER A 69 -18.68 7.92 28.35
N ASN A 70 -18.76 7.97 27.03
CA ASN A 70 -18.93 6.79 26.19
C ASN A 70 -17.72 5.85 26.28
N ILE A 71 -16.50 6.38 26.22
CA ILE A 71 -15.28 5.58 26.36
C ILE A 71 -15.24 4.89 27.73
N GLN A 72 -15.56 5.61 28.81
CA GLN A 72 -15.63 5.02 30.15
C GLN A 72 -16.70 3.92 30.25
N ALA A 73 -17.88 4.14 29.66
CA ALA A 73 -18.93 3.12 29.60
C ALA A 73 -18.44 1.86 28.87
N LEU A 74 -17.84 1.99 27.68
CA LEU A 74 -17.29 0.87 26.91
C LEU A 74 -16.21 0.09 27.66
N LEU A 75 -15.32 0.79 28.37
CA LEU A 75 -14.26 0.16 29.17
C LEU A 75 -14.78 -0.57 30.40
N THR A 76 -15.92 -0.14 30.95
CA THR A 76 -16.51 -0.70 32.18
C THR A 76 -17.71 -1.61 31.94
N GLY A 77 -18.13 -1.80 30.69
CA GLY A 77 -19.32 -2.56 30.34
C GLY A 77 -20.64 -1.84 30.62
N GLY A 78 -20.61 -0.50 30.71
CA GLY A 78 -21.78 0.36 30.84
C GLY A 78 -22.52 0.59 29.52
N VAL A 79 -23.62 1.34 29.60
CA VAL A 79 -24.45 1.72 28.45
C VAL A 79 -23.90 2.98 27.80
N THR A 80 -23.72 2.94 26.48
CA THR A 80 -23.30 4.09 25.68
C THR A 80 -24.48 4.86 25.10
N SER A 81 -24.25 6.11 24.69
CA SER A 81 -25.19 6.90 23.90
C SER A 81 -24.55 7.25 22.56
N PRO A 82 -25.16 6.90 21.42
CA PRO A 82 -24.65 7.26 20.10
C PRO A 82 -24.96 8.72 19.71
N TYR A 83 -25.76 9.42 20.51
CA TYR A 83 -26.24 10.77 20.22
C TYR A 83 -26.26 11.65 21.47
N LEU A 84 -25.99 12.94 21.28
CA LEU A 84 -26.02 13.98 22.30
C LEU A 84 -27.04 15.06 21.90
N PRO A 85 -28.20 15.14 22.58
CA PRO A 85 -29.22 16.13 22.27
C PRO A 85 -28.83 17.54 22.71
N GLY A 86 -29.32 18.55 21.99
CA GLY A 86 -29.22 19.96 22.41
C GLY A 86 -27.92 20.68 22.05
N VAL A 87 -27.05 20.06 21.26
CA VAL A 87 -25.84 20.67 20.68
C VAL A 87 -25.88 20.63 19.15
N PRO A 88 -25.25 21.59 18.47
CA PRO A 88 -25.19 21.60 17.00
C PRO A 88 -24.51 20.34 16.47
N ASP A 89 -25.07 19.78 15.41
CA ASP A 89 -24.51 18.67 14.64
C ASP A 89 -24.41 19.10 13.18
N GLY A 90 -23.51 18.48 12.43
CA GLY A 90 -23.24 18.88 11.05
C GLY A 90 -22.04 18.20 10.45
N GLU A 91 -21.61 18.71 9.30
CA GLU A 91 -20.43 18.20 8.60
C GLU A 91 -19.16 18.92 9.07
N VAL A 92 -18.13 18.12 9.33
CA VAL A 92 -16.79 18.59 9.71
C VAL A 92 -15.73 17.91 8.85
N GLN A 93 -14.54 18.51 8.75
CA GLN A 93 -13.44 17.99 7.95
C GLN A 93 -12.43 17.19 8.77
N GLY A 94 -12.38 17.38 10.09
CA GLY A 94 -11.48 16.62 10.96
C GLY A 94 -11.96 16.52 12.39
N LEU A 95 -11.68 15.38 13.01
CA LEU A 95 -11.92 15.12 14.42
C LEU A 95 -10.72 14.40 15.02
N VAL A 96 -10.21 14.90 16.14
CA VAL A 96 -9.10 14.29 16.88
C VAL A 96 -9.48 14.19 18.35
N LEU A 97 -9.51 12.95 18.87
CA LEU A 97 -9.66 12.63 20.27
C LEU A 97 -8.30 12.27 20.87
N GLN A 98 -7.97 12.82 22.03
CA GLN A 98 -6.79 12.44 22.81
C GLN A 98 -7.20 12.03 24.21
N SER A 99 -6.99 10.75 24.55
CA SER A 99 -7.29 10.25 25.89
C SER A 99 -6.04 10.15 26.75
N ASN A 100 -6.14 10.70 27.96
CA ASN A 100 -5.11 10.77 28.99
C ASN A 100 -5.58 10.05 30.26
N TRP A 101 -4.66 9.42 30.99
CA TRP A 101 -4.93 8.82 32.30
C TRP A 101 -3.70 8.88 33.21
N MET A 102 -3.91 8.69 34.50
CA MET A 102 -2.85 8.81 35.51
C MET A 102 -1.65 7.90 35.24
N GLY A 103 -0.46 8.50 35.22
CA GLY A 103 0.83 7.80 35.15
C GLY A 103 1.37 7.52 33.75
N HIS A 104 0.68 7.94 32.68
CA HIS A 104 1.15 7.74 31.31
C HIS A 104 1.60 9.07 30.68
N ALA A 105 2.79 9.06 30.06
CA ALA A 105 3.43 10.28 29.56
C ALA A 105 2.90 10.78 28.20
N LYS A 106 2.23 9.91 27.41
CA LYS A 106 1.71 10.26 26.07
C LYS A 106 0.22 9.91 25.95
N PRO A 107 -0.65 10.79 25.44
CA PRO A 107 -2.04 10.43 25.17
C PRO A 107 -2.13 9.32 24.13
N ILE A 108 -3.24 8.57 24.14
CA ILE A 108 -3.65 7.79 22.96
C ILE A 108 -4.50 8.72 22.10
N THR A 109 -4.04 8.94 20.86
CA THR A 109 -4.72 9.77 19.88
C THR A 109 -5.47 8.89 18.90
N GLN A 110 -6.73 9.24 18.64
CA GLN A 110 -7.54 8.64 17.58
C GLN A 110 -8.24 9.77 16.82
N GLY A 111 -8.21 9.72 15.49
CA GLY A 111 -8.84 10.76 14.69
C GLY A 111 -9.16 10.34 13.27
N ARG A 112 -9.94 11.18 12.61
CA ARG A 112 -10.36 11.02 11.22
C ARG A 112 -10.29 12.38 10.53
N LEU A 113 -9.90 12.37 9.26
CA LEU A 113 -9.85 13.54 8.40
C LEU A 113 -10.49 13.21 7.06
N ALA A 114 -11.24 14.17 6.53
CA ALA A 114 -11.84 14.17 5.22
C ALA A 114 -11.47 15.50 4.55
N LEU A 115 -10.31 15.55 3.90
CA LEU A 115 -9.82 16.77 3.25
C LEU A 115 -10.70 17.20 2.07
N ASN A 116 -11.34 16.23 1.41
CA ASN A 116 -12.28 16.45 0.32
C ASN A 116 -13.69 16.08 0.81
N GLY A 117 -14.52 17.07 1.09
CA GLY A 117 -15.88 16.89 1.60
C GLY A 117 -16.00 17.12 3.10
N GLY A 118 -16.92 16.40 3.76
CA GLY A 118 -17.15 16.46 5.20
C GLY A 118 -17.62 15.11 5.73
N MET A 119 -17.64 14.97 7.05
CA MET A 119 -18.16 13.79 7.75
C MET A 119 -19.15 14.22 8.84
N PRO A 120 -20.17 13.41 9.13
CA PRO A 120 -21.13 13.69 10.21
C PRO A 120 -20.41 13.69 11.56
N LEU A 121 -20.54 14.80 12.30
CA LEU A 121 -19.82 15.04 13.55
C LEU A 121 -20.15 13.99 14.62
N GLN A 122 -21.42 13.84 15.02
CA GLN A 122 -21.77 13.00 16.17
C GLN A 122 -21.52 11.51 15.93
N SER A 123 -21.93 10.96 14.78
CA SER A 123 -21.71 9.54 14.47
C SER A 123 -20.22 9.22 14.35
N THR A 124 -19.44 10.12 13.76
CA THR A 124 -17.98 9.95 13.69
C THR A 124 -17.34 10.01 15.08
N LEU A 125 -17.75 10.94 15.95
CA LEU A 125 -17.26 10.98 17.34
C LEU A 125 -17.58 9.70 18.11
N PHE A 126 -18.75 9.11 17.87
CA PHE A 126 -19.12 7.83 18.48
C PHE A 126 -18.20 6.69 17.99
N GLU A 127 -18.02 6.55 16.68
CA GLU A 127 -17.10 5.54 16.11
C GLU A 127 -15.65 5.71 16.60
N LEU A 128 -15.17 6.96 16.70
CA LEU A 128 -13.84 7.26 17.24
C LEU A 128 -13.75 6.89 18.72
N SER A 129 -14.81 7.11 19.50
CA SER A 129 -14.90 6.69 20.90
C SER A 129 -14.86 5.16 21.04
N GLU A 130 -15.55 4.42 20.18
CA GLU A 130 -15.49 2.95 20.16
C GLU A 130 -14.10 2.42 19.83
N SER A 131 -13.48 2.99 18.78
CA SER A 131 -12.12 2.62 18.38
C SER A 131 -11.10 2.91 19.49
N LEU A 132 -11.20 4.07 20.13
CA LEU A 132 -10.31 4.48 21.21
C LEU A 132 -10.49 3.61 22.46
N ALA A 133 -11.74 3.27 22.82
CA ALA A 133 -12.02 2.34 23.91
C ALA A 133 -11.46 0.93 23.63
N GLY A 134 -11.56 0.43 22.40
CA GLY A 134 -10.97 -0.84 21.99
C GLY A 134 -9.45 -0.87 22.18
N GLN A 135 -8.75 0.20 21.81
CA GLN A 135 -7.31 0.34 22.04
C GLN A 135 -6.95 0.45 23.54
N LEU A 136 -7.71 1.24 24.29
CA LEU A 136 -7.50 1.43 25.73
C LEU A 136 -7.72 0.12 26.50
N LYS A 137 -8.69 -0.72 26.11
CA LYS A 137 -8.98 -2.00 26.76
C LYS A 137 -7.79 -2.96 26.79
N LEU A 138 -6.89 -2.87 25.82
CA LEU A 138 -5.65 -3.66 25.76
C LEU A 138 -4.53 -3.11 26.66
N ARG A 139 -4.68 -1.89 27.20
CA ARG A 139 -3.59 -1.14 27.85
C ARG A 139 -3.87 -0.73 29.29
N ILE A 140 -5.13 -0.57 29.68
CA ILE A 140 -5.50 -0.05 31.00
C ILE A 140 -6.50 -0.95 31.73
N GLY A 141 -6.37 -1.02 33.05
CA GLY A 141 -7.32 -1.71 33.92
C GLY A 141 -8.51 -0.83 34.35
N ALA A 142 -9.55 -1.44 34.91
CA ALA A 142 -10.78 -0.77 35.33
C ALA A 142 -10.58 0.41 36.30
N ARG A 143 -9.53 0.37 37.15
CA ARG A 143 -9.20 1.47 38.07
C ARG A 143 -8.65 2.70 37.35
N GLN A 144 -7.84 2.50 36.31
CA GLN A 144 -7.27 3.59 35.51
C GLN A 144 -8.34 4.24 34.61
N ALA A 145 -9.32 3.45 34.15
CA ALA A 145 -10.44 3.94 33.35
C ALA A 145 -11.27 5.03 34.07
N ARG A 146 -11.38 4.98 35.41
CA ARG A 146 -12.12 5.98 36.21
C ARG A 146 -11.45 7.36 36.26
N GLY A 147 -10.16 7.44 35.96
CA GLY A 147 -9.40 8.69 35.91
C GLY A 147 -9.08 9.16 34.49
N LEU A 148 -9.77 8.60 33.49
CA LEU A 148 -9.60 8.95 32.09
C LEU A 148 -10.19 10.34 31.82
N SER A 149 -9.47 11.15 31.06
CA SER A 149 -9.96 12.38 30.44
C SER A 149 -9.73 12.32 28.94
N THR A 150 -10.72 12.73 28.16
CA THR A 150 -10.61 12.83 26.71
C THR A 150 -10.71 14.29 26.28
N ASP A 151 -9.74 14.72 25.50
CA ASP A 151 -9.66 16.01 24.82
C ASP A 151 -10.12 15.87 23.37
N LEU A 152 -10.70 16.93 22.81
CA LEU A 152 -11.26 16.97 21.46
C LEU A 152 -10.77 18.19 20.69
N LEU A 153 -10.39 17.97 19.43
CA LEU A 153 -10.21 19.00 18.40
C LEU A 153 -11.19 18.74 17.25
N VAL A 154 -11.94 19.77 16.88
CA VAL A 154 -12.85 19.79 15.74
C VAL A 154 -12.27 20.69 14.67
N LEU A 155 -12.18 20.19 13.44
CA LEU A 155 -11.55 20.88 12.31
C LEU A 155 -12.54 21.08 11.17
N VAL A 156 -12.52 22.28 10.59
CA VAL A 156 -13.36 22.70 9.48
C VAL A 156 -12.56 23.50 8.45
N ASP A 157 -13.21 23.85 7.33
CA ASP A 157 -12.68 24.81 6.36
C ASP A 157 -11.28 24.44 5.82
N THR A 158 -11.18 23.35 5.06
CA THR A 158 -9.89 22.90 4.50
C THR A 158 -9.35 23.88 3.44
N ALA A 159 -8.10 24.28 3.57
CA ALA A 159 -7.34 25.05 2.58
C ALA A 159 -6.07 24.30 2.14
N MET A 160 -5.68 24.40 0.87
CA MET A 160 -4.46 23.78 0.32
C MET A 160 -3.34 24.82 0.19
N HIS A 161 -2.14 24.49 0.64
CA HIS A 161 -0.99 25.40 0.71
C HIS A 161 0.20 24.93 -0.14
N GLY A 162 -0.07 24.18 -1.21
CA GLY A 162 0.97 23.65 -2.09
C GLY A 162 1.69 22.44 -1.52
N ARG A 163 3.01 22.39 -1.71
CA ARG A 163 3.86 21.23 -1.38
C ARG A 163 4.97 21.61 -0.41
N THR A 164 5.52 20.61 0.25
CA THR A 164 6.62 20.75 1.23
C THR A 164 7.91 21.35 0.67
N ASP A 165 8.16 21.25 -0.64
CA ASP A 165 9.30 21.85 -1.35
C ASP A 165 9.06 23.31 -1.77
N ALA A 166 7.79 23.74 -1.83
CA ALA A 166 7.38 25.08 -2.20
C ALA A 166 6.11 25.49 -1.44
N PRO A 167 6.19 25.70 -0.11
CA PRO A 167 5.02 25.98 0.73
C PRO A 167 4.44 27.37 0.46
N GLN A 168 3.11 27.48 0.42
CA GLN A 168 2.36 28.72 0.25
C GLN A 168 1.35 28.90 1.40
N LEU A 169 1.85 29.30 2.57
CA LEU A 169 1.10 29.30 3.84
C LEU A 169 0.20 30.52 4.08
N ALA A 170 -0.05 31.34 3.06
CA ALA A 170 -0.97 32.47 3.18
C ALA A 170 -2.38 31.98 3.56
N GLY A 171 -2.97 32.59 4.60
CA GLY A 171 -4.28 32.21 5.13
C GLY A 171 -4.27 31.02 6.11
N ALA A 172 -3.11 30.43 6.39
CA ALA A 172 -2.96 29.43 7.45
C ALA A 172 -2.77 30.11 8.82
N ASP A 173 -3.68 30.97 9.27
CA ASP A 173 -3.45 31.87 10.41
C ASP A 173 -3.02 31.16 11.72
N ARG A 174 -2.04 31.76 12.40
CA ARG A 174 -1.47 31.24 13.66
C ARG A 174 -2.55 31.08 14.73
N GLY A 175 -2.59 29.89 15.31
CA GLY A 175 -3.47 29.52 16.41
C GLY A 175 -4.94 29.36 16.05
N ASP A 176 -5.33 29.66 14.81
CA ASP A 176 -6.68 29.39 14.32
C ASP A 176 -6.72 28.08 13.52
N ARG A 177 -5.59 27.71 12.87
CA ARG A 177 -5.57 26.62 11.90
C ARG A 177 -4.53 25.54 12.23
N ALA A 178 -4.95 24.28 12.05
CA ALA A 178 -4.08 23.12 12.09
C ALA A 178 -3.33 23.03 10.77
N ILE A 179 -2.09 22.55 10.79
CA ILE A 179 -1.35 22.18 9.57
C ILE A 179 -1.36 20.67 9.42
N VAL A 180 -1.53 20.23 8.18
CA VAL A 180 -1.53 18.82 7.79
C VAL A 180 -0.56 18.62 6.63
N VAL A 181 0.32 17.64 6.76
CA VAL A 181 1.17 17.15 5.66
C VAL A 181 0.78 15.72 5.33
N ILE A 182 0.49 15.47 4.06
CA ILE A 182 0.14 14.13 3.55
C ILE A 182 1.01 13.78 2.35
N SER A 183 1.53 12.55 2.33
CA SER A 183 2.16 11.95 1.15
C SER A 183 1.79 10.47 1.09
N SER A 184 1.27 9.99 -0.04
CA SER A 184 0.89 8.57 -0.27
C SER A 184 0.22 7.85 0.91
N ASP A 185 1.01 7.27 1.82
CA ASP A 185 0.62 6.49 3.00
C ASP A 185 1.04 7.12 4.35
N ARG A 186 1.73 8.25 4.32
CA ARG A 186 2.26 9.01 5.46
C ARG A 186 1.44 10.27 5.70
N PHE A 187 1.25 10.56 6.97
CA PHE A 187 0.37 11.63 7.42
C PHE A 187 0.89 12.23 8.73
N ALA A 188 0.86 13.55 8.84
CA ALA A 188 1.01 14.25 10.11
C ALA A 188 0.11 15.49 10.16
N LEU A 189 -0.44 15.75 11.34
CA LEU A 189 -1.22 16.92 11.71
C LEU A 189 -0.69 17.48 13.00
N HIS A 190 -0.49 18.80 13.02
CA HIS A 190 -0.22 19.57 14.21
C HIS A 190 -1.15 20.77 14.29
N TRP A 191 -1.71 21.00 15.47
CA TRP A 191 -2.43 22.22 15.83
C TRP A 191 -1.86 22.72 17.14
N ASP A 192 -1.42 23.97 17.17
CA ASP A 192 -0.81 24.60 18.34
C ASP A 192 -1.10 26.09 18.31
N LEU A 193 -1.79 26.59 19.34
CA LEU A 193 -2.17 28.00 19.46
C LEU A 193 -0.97 28.95 19.41
N ASN A 194 0.21 28.47 19.79
CA ASN A 194 1.39 29.29 19.98
C ASN A 194 2.43 29.13 18.86
N SER A 195 2.23 28.24 17.89
CA SER A 195 3.25 28.00 16.85
C SER A 195 2.88 28.68 15.53
N THR A 196 3.88 29.12 14.77
CA THR A 196 3.63 29.65 13.43
C THR A 196 3.32 28.52 12.44
N PRO A 197 2.67 28.83 11.30
CA PRO A 197 2.39 27.84 10.27
C PRO A 197 3.66 27.17 9.71
N GLU A 198 4.76 27.91 9.63
CA GLU A 198 6.06 27.40 9.21
C GLU A 198 6.61 26.38 10.22
N GLU A 199 6.57 26.71 11.52
CA GLU A 199 6.99 25.79 12.58
C GLU A 199 6.15 24.52 12.59
N LEU A 200 4.83 24.64 12.42
CA LEU A 200 3.91 23.51 12.33
C LEU A 200 4.16 22.67 11.08
N THR A 201 4.47 23.30 9.94
CA THR A 201 4.83 22.61 8.70
C THR A 201 6.10 21.80 8.90
N THR A 202 7.15 22.38 9.50
CA THR A 202 8.40 21.66 9.81
C THR A 202 8.17 20.47 10.75
N ARG A 203 7.35 20.63 11.79
CA ARG A 203 6.99 19.51 12.68
C ARG A 203 6.21 18.42 11.95
N CYS A 204 5.25 18.80 11.10
CA CYS A 204 4.51 17.83 10.30
C CYS A 204 5.41 17.07 9.33
N GLN A 205 6.36 17.73 8.67
CA GLN A 205 7.34 17.08 7.78
C GLN A 205 8.19 16.06 8.54
N SER A 206 8.65 16.42 9.73
CA SER A 206 9.42 15.52 10.60
C SER A 206 8.59 14.32 11.04
N ASP A 207 7.37 14.54 11.54
CA ASP A 207 6.52 13.49 12.12
C ASP A 207 5.81 12.61 11.08
N ALA A 208 5.69 13.10 9.84
CA ALA A 208 5.28 12.29 8.69
C ALA A 208 6.41 11.38 8.21
N GLU A 209 7.65 11.61 8.67
CA GLU A 209 8.85 10.84 8.30
C GLU A 209 8.94 10.69 6.77
N LEU A 210 8.82 11.78 6.01
CA LEU A 210 8.82 11.73 4.54
C LEU A 210 10.16 11.17 4.02
N PRO A 211 10.17 10.18 3.11
CA PRO A 211 11.41 9.68 2.55
C PRO A 211 12.21 10.77 1.83
N PRO A 212 13.55 10.65 1.74
CA PRO A 212 14.38 11.58 0.99
C PRO A 212 13.85 11.78 -0.45
N GLY A 213 13.84 13.02 -0.93
CA GLY A 213 13.34 13.37 -2.26
C GLY A 213 11.81 13.35 -2.43
N THR A 214 11.05 12.86 -1.43
CA THR A 214 9.59 12.87 -1.46
C THR A 214 9.04 14.18 -0.92
N CYS A 215 8.02 14.72 -1.59
CA CYS A 215 7.30 15.89 -1.12
C CYS A 215 5.86 15.55 -0.76
N GLY A 216 5.37 16.10 0.35
CA GLY A 216 3.98 16.02 0.76
C GLY A 216 3.17 17.23 0.29
N SER A 217 1.85 17.06 0.21
CA SER A 217 0.91 18.17 0.08
C SER A 217 0.65 18.77 1.46
N ILE A 218 0.60 20.10 1.53
CA ILE A 218 0.29 20.85 2.75
C ILE A 218 -1.16 21.32 2.70
N TYR A 219 -1.90 21.08 3.78
CA TYR A 219 -3.23 21.62 4.00
C TYR A 219 -3.29 22.33 5.34
N SER A 220 -4.27 23.21 5.50
CA SER A 220 -4.66 23.74 6.81
C SER A 220 -6.15 23.61 7.02
N LEU A 221 -6.58 23.51 8.27
CA LEU A 221 -7.99 23.44 8.66
C LEU A 221 -8.22 24.32 9.90
N ALA A 222 -9.24 25.15 9.90
CA ALA A 222 -9.64 25.93 11.08
C ALA A 222 -10.08 25.01 12.22
N GLY A 223 -9.63 25.28 13.44
CA GLY A 223 -9.75 24.33 14.55
C GLY A 223 -10.23 24.95 15.85
N VAL A 224 -11.17 24.28 16.51
CA VAL A 224 -11.58 24.57 17.89
C VAL A 224 -11.31 23.33 18.74
N GLY A 225 -10.52 23.47 19.81
CA GLY A 225 -10.09 22.35 20.62
C GLY A 225 -10.15 22.61 22.13
N THR A 226 -10.19 21.54 22.92
CA THR A 226 -10.22 21.61 24.40
C THR A 226 -8.84 21.80 25.04
N ARG A 227 -7.76 21.69 24.26
CA ARG A 227 -6.38 21.97 24.66
C ARG A 227 -5.80 23.10 23.81
N GLN A 228 -4.56 23.48 24.09
CA GLN A 228 -3.79 24.39 23.24
C GLN A 228 -3.01 23.67 22.13
N THR A 229 -2.81 22.34 22.27
CA THR A 229 -2.01 21.55 21.33
C THR A 229 -2.64 20.20 21.05
N PHE A 230 -2.61 19.80 19.78
CA PHE A 230 -2.98 18.48 19.30
C PHE A 230 -1.99 18.03 18.22
N THR A 231 -1.63 16.76 18.27
CA THR A 231 -0.78 16.11 17.28
C THR A 231 -1.38 14.77 16.94
N MET A 232 -1.39 14.46 15.65
CA MET A 232 -1.76 13.15 15.13
C MET A 232 -0.87 12.85 13.94
N ASN A 233 -0.20 11.70 13.94
CA ASN A 233 0.54 11.23 12.79
C ASN A 233 0.22 9.75 12.52
N ARG A 234 0.36 9.36 11.27
CA ARG A 234 0.24 7.99 10.82
C ARG A 234 1.36 7.76 9.82
N VAL A 235 2.38 7.06 10.32
CA VAL A 235 3.49 6.56 9.53
C VAL A 235 3.39 5.04 9.59
N PRO A 236 3.35 4.34 8.45
CA PRO A 236 3.45 2.88 8.43
C PRO A 236 4.74 2.47 9.13
N ARG A 237 4.64 1.47 10.00
CA ARG A 237 5.79 0.90 10.70
C ARG A 237 5.76 -0.60 10.57
N GLY A 238 6.92 -1.20 10.34
CA GLY A 238 7.06 -2.64 10.28
C GLY A 238 6.58 -3.30 11.58
N VAL A 239 5.74 -4.33 11.45
CA VAL A 239 5.38 -5.19 12.57
C VAL A 239 6.35 -6.38 12.60
N THR A 240 7.30 -6.36 13.52
CA THR A 240 8.34 -7.40 13.64
C THR A 240 7.87 -8.71 14.29
N ALA A 241 6.57 -9.02 14.25
CA ALA A 241 6.03 -10.23 14.85
C ALA A 241 6.58 -11.48 14.12
N SER A 242 7.35 -12.30 14.84
CA SER A 242 7.90 -13.57 14.34
C SER A 242 6.97 -14.76 14.61
N GLY A 243 7.24 -15.87 13.94
CA GLY A 243 6.44 -17.10 13.98
C GLY A 243 5.96 -17.52 12.59
N ALA A 244 5.08 -18.51 12.53
CA ALA A 244 4.55 -19.02 11.27
C ALA A 244 3.59 -18.01 10.63
N ARG A 245 3.71 -17.81 9.31
CA ARG A 245 2.72 -17.06 8.54
C ARG A 245 1.58 -18.00 8.14
N PRO A 246 0.34 -17.80 8.62
CA PRO A 246 -0.79 -18.60 8.19
C PRO A 246 -1.11 -18.37 6.70
N PRO A 247 -1.82 -19.30 6.03
CA PRO A 247 -2.28 -19.07 4.66
C PRO A 247 -3.23 -17.88 4.59
N GLY A 248 -2.91 -16.89 3.76
CA GLY A 248 -3.73 -15.68 3.57
C GLY A 248 -4.76 -15.83 2.45
N VAL A 249 -4.51 -16.74 1.49
CA VAL A 249 -5.33 -16.85 0.27
C VAL A 249 -5.77 -18.27 -0.13
N ALA A 250 -5.55 -19.25 0.76
CA ALA A 250 -6.13 -20.57 0.64
C ALA A 250 -7.68 -20.50 0.49
N GLY A 251 -8.24 -21.33 -0.39
CA GLY A 251 -9.64 -21.31 -0.77
C GLY A 251 -10.00 -20.25 -1.84
N ARG A 252 -9.09 -19.34 -2.19
CA ARG A 252 -9.28 -18.34 -3.27
C ARG A 252 -8.35 -18.55 -4.45
N PHE A 253 -7.04 -18.56 -4.20
CA PHE A 253 -6.03 -18.68 -5.27
C PHE A 253 -5.64 -20.14 -5.52
N TYR A 254 -5.81 -21.00 -4.52
CA TYR A 254 -5.61 -22.43 -4.56
C TYR A 254 -6.49 -23.10 -3.47
N PRO A 255 -6.78 -24.40 -3.52
CA PRO A 255 -7.63 -25.10 -2.55
C PRO A 255 -7.12 -25.02 -1.11
N ASP A 256 -8.03 -24.86 -0.16
CA ASP A 256 -7.75 -24.94 1.28
C ASP A 256 -7.68 -26.40 1.80
N ASN A 257 -8.17 -27.35 1.01
CA ASN A 257 -8.03 -28.78 1.29
C ASN A 257 -6.64 -29.30 0.84
N PRO A 258 -5.87 -29.98 1.71
CA PRO A 258 -4.53 -30.49 1.41
C PRO A 258 -4.43 -31.43 0.19
N GLU A 259 -5.37 -32.37 0.05
CA GLU A 259 -5.36 -33.36 -1.04
C GLU A 259 -5.69 -32.68 -2.38
N ALA A 260 -6.67 -31.78 -2.38
CA ALA A 260 -7.04 -31.00 -3.55
C ALA A 260 -5.91 -30.06 -4.00
N LEU A 261 -5.20 -29.43 -3.05
CA LEU A 261 -4.02 -28.61 -3.37
C LEU A 261 -2.91 -29.46 -3.99
N GLN A 262 -2.61 -30.61 -3.40
CA GLN A 262 -1.59 -31.52 -3.93
C GLN A 262 -1.93 -31.97 -5.36
N GLN A 263 -3.19 -32.32 -5.63
CA GLN A 263 -3.63 -32.69 -6.98
C GLN A 263 -3.48 -31.52 -7.96
N GLN A 264 -3.94 -30.32 -7.59
CA GLN A 264 -3.82 -29.16 -8.49
C GLN A 264 -2.34 -28.82 -8.78
N VAL A 265 -1.45 -28.96 -7.80
CA VAL A 265 -0.01 -28.78 -8.01
C VAL A 265 0.52 -29.82 -9.01
N GLN A 266 0.15 -31.10 -8.85
CA GLN A 266 0.53 -32.15 -9.81
C GLN A 266 0.01 -31.86 -11.24
N ASP A 267 -1.22 -31.39 -11.35
CA ASP A 267 -1.82 -31.03 -12.65
C ASP A 267 -1.04 -29.89 -13.34
N CYS A 268 -0.50 -28.94 -12.56
CA CYS A 268 0.35 -27.86 -13.08
C CYS A 268 1.65 -28.39 -13.71
N PHE A 269 2.22 -29.48 -13.16
CA PHE A 269 3.41 -30.14 -13.70
C PHE A 269 3.10 -31.18 -14.79
N ALA A 270 1.88 -31.69 -14.85
CA ALA A 270 1.45 -32.68 -15.85
C ALA A 270 1.12 -32.06 -17.22
N ALA A 271 0.89 -30.76 -17.29
CA ALA A 271 0.47 -30.06 -18.50
C ALA A 271 1.57 -29.93 -19.58
N ASP A 272 2.78 -30.44 -19.35
CA ASP A 272 3.94 -30.26 -20.22
C ASP A 272 4.66 -31.56 -20.58
N ASP A 273 4.79 -31.80 -21.89
CA ASP A 273 5.60 -32.88 -22.50
C ASP A 273 7.09 -32.45 -22.64
N THR A 274 7.45 -31.29 -22.08
CA THR A 274 8.78 -30.66 -22.16
C THR A 274 9.71 -31.06 -21.00
N SER A 275 9.36 -32.10 -20.24
CA SER A 275 10.14 -32.69 -19.13
C SER A 275 11.55 -33.20 -19.52
N ASN A 276 11.99 -32.93 -20.75
CA ASN A 276 13.32 -33.22 -21.28
C ASN A 276 14.22 -31.98 -21.46
N ALA A 277 13.76 -30.76 -21.13
CA ALA A 277 14.67 -29.62 -21.00
C ALA A 277 15.50 -29.81 -19.72
N ALA A 278 16.81 -29.99 -19.85
CA ALA A 278 17.69 -30.15 -18.70
C ALA A 278 17.61 -28.91 -17.80
N ALA A 279 17.33 -29.10 -16.51
CA ALA A 279 17.38 -28.05 -15.52
C ALA A 279 18.75 -27.35 -15.58
N GLY A 280 18.72 -26.03 -15.68
CA GLY A 280 19.91 -25.19 -15.82
C GLY A 280 20.15 -24.36 -14.58
N GLN A 281 21.40 -23.96 -14.38
CA GLN A 281 21.76 -22.95 -13.39
C GLN A 281 21.38 -21.56 -13.93
N TRP A 282 20.40 -20.96 -13.28
CA TRP A 282 19.94 -19.59 -13.51
C TRP A 282 19.86 -18.86 -12.18
N PRO A 283 20.47 -17.68 -12.02
CA PRO A 283 20.43 -16.91 -10.78
C PRO A 283 19.05 -16.31 -10.50
N ALA A 284 18.21 -16.13 -11.53
CA ALA A 284 16.85 -15.64 -11.34
C ALA A 284 15.83 -16.19 -12.34
N ALA A 285 14.57 -16.10 -11.96
CA ALA A 285 13.42 -16.40 -12.82
C ALA A 285 12.25 -15.45 -12.52
N MET A 286 11.35 -15.29 -13.48
CA MET A 286 10.06 -14.64 -13.29
C MET A 286 8.93 -15.65 -13.48
N VAL A 287 8.00 -15.68 -12.54
CA VAL A 287 6.82 -16.55 -12.58
C VAL A 287 5.54 -15.75 -12.27
N PRO A 288 4.39 -16.16 -12.82
CA PRO A 288 3.11 -15.53 -12.56
C PRO A 288 2.50 -15.98 -11.21
N HIS A 289 1.63 -15.13 -10.64
CA HIS A 289 1.01 -15.34 -9.31
C HIS A 289 -0.52 -15.23 -9.28
N ALA A 290 -1.19 -15.24 -10.44
CA ALA A 290 -2.62 -15.55 -10.47
C ALA A 290 -2.92 -16.93 -9.85
N GLY A 291 -4.20 -17.20 -9.51
CA GLY A 291 -4.57 -18.49 -8.91
C GLY A 291 -4.11 -19.68 -9.76
N LEU A 292 -3.67 -20.77 -9.13
CA LEU A 292 -2.95 -21.88 -9.76
C LEU A 292 -3.68 -22.48 -10.99
N ARG A 293 -5.01 -22.43 -11.01
CA ARG A 293 -5.82 -22.88 -12.14
C ARG A 293 -5.58 -22.11 -13.45
N PHE A 294 -5.09 -20.87 -13.36
CA PHE A 294 -4.87 -19.98 -14.49
C PHE A 294 -3.41 -19.97 -14.92
N SER A 295 -2.51 -19.68 -13.97
CA SER A 295 -1.10 -19.42 -14.26
C SER A 295 -0.14 -20.51 -13.78
N GLY A 296 -0.64 -21.48 -13.01
CA GLY A 296 0.18 -22.50 -12.35
C GLY A 296 0.99 -23.35 -13.31
N ALA A 297 0.46 -23.66 -14.50
CA ALA A 297 1.21 -24.38 -15.54
C ALA A 297 2.41 -23.58 -16.09
N ILE A 298 2.27 -22.26 -16.26
CA ILE A 298 3.38 -21.39 -16.70
C ILE A 298 4.43 -21.26 -15.60
N ALA A 299 4.02 -21.09 -14.35
CA ALA A 299 4.92 -21.08 -13.20
C ALA A 299 5.66 -22.42 -13.05
N ALA A 300 4.94 -23.55 -13.10
CA ALA A 300 5.50 -24.89 -13.00
C ALA A 300 6.51 -25.19 -14.12
N ARG A 301 6.20 -24.83 -15.38
CA ARG A 301 7.13 -24.94 -16.52
C ARG A 301 8.43 -24.19 -16.25
N THR A 302 8.33 -22.97 -15.74
CA THR A 302 9.50 -22.12 -15.48
C THR A 302 10.34 -22.65 -14.33
N LEU A 303 9.70 -23.03 -13.23
CA LEU A 303 10.40 -23.61 -12.07
C LEU A 303 11.05 -24.96 -12.39
N SER A 304 10.45 -25.76 -13.27
CA SER A 304 11.02 -27.06 -13.71
C SER A 304 12.30 -26.91 -14.53
N ALA A 305 12.56 -25.73 -15.11
CA ALA A 305 13.78 -25.43 -15.86
C ALA A 305 14.95 -24.99 -14.96
N LEU A 306 14.73 -24.89 -13.64
CA LEU A 306 15.69 -24.39 -12.66
C LEU A 306 16.29 -25.52 -11.82
N GLU A 307 17.58 -25.42 -11.52
CA GLU A 307 18.15 -26.03 -10.32
C GLU A 307 17.84 -25.11 -9.12
N ILE A 308 16.85 -25.46 -8.29
CA ILE A 308 16.42 -24.64 -7.15
C ILE A 308 17.36 -24.88 -5.95
N PRO A 309 18.11 -23.87 -5.47
CA PRO A 309 18.98 -24.00 -4.31
C PRO A 309 18.19 -24.02 -2.99
N ASP A 310 18.89 -24.27 -1.88
CA ASP A 310 18.29 -24.31 -0.54
C ASP A 310 17.71 -22.97 -0.06
N SER A 311 18.06 -21.85 -0.70
CA SER A 311 17.57 -20.51 -0.36
C SER A 311 16.95 -19.84 -1.59
N VAL A 312 15.72 -19.36 -1.45
CA VAL A 312 14.96 -18.65 -2.49
C VAL A 312 14.51 -17.31 -1.92
N ILE A 313 14.85 -16.22 -2.60
CA ILE A 313 14.31 -14.89 -2.31
C ILE A 313 13.22 -14.59 -3.32
N VAL A 314 11.97 -14.54 -2.87
CA VAL A 314 10.83 -14.16 -3.72
C VAL A 314 10.58 -12.66 -3.55
N ILE A 315 10.74 -11.91 -4.64
CA ILE A 315 10.48 -10.46 -4.69
C ILE A 315 9.19 -10.25 -5.47
N ALA A 316 8.20 -9.67 -4.82
CA ALA A 316 6.84 -9.57 -5.33
C ALA A 316 6.27 -8.16 -5.21
N PRO A 317 5.28 -7.79 -6.03
CA PRO A 317 4.55 -6.55 -5.82
C PRO A 317 3.70 -6.60 -4.55
N LYS A 318 3.49 -5.44 -3.94
CA LYS A 318 2.60 -5.25 -2.81
C LYS A 318 1.22 -4.77 -3.28
N HIS A 319 0.23 -5.65 -3.23
CA HIS A 319 -1.15 -5.39 -3.59
C HIS A 319 -1.99 -4.88 -2.40
N THR A 320 -1.55 -5.17 -1.17
CA THR A 320 -2.28 -4.76 0.03
C THR A 320 -1.85 -3.39 0.56
N ARG A 321 -2.79 -2.70 1.20
CA ARG A 321 -2.53 -1.42 1.91
C ARG A 321 -1.85 -1.59 3.27
N HIS A 322 -1.62 -2.82 3.72
CA HIS A 322 -1.14 -3.12 5.06
C HIS A 322 0.37 -2.99 5.15
N GLY A 323 0.88 -2.52 6.28
CA GLY A 323 2.32 -2.45 6.49
C GLY A 323 3.04 -1.39 5.64
N VAL A 324 4.36 -1.40 5.72
CA VAL A 324 5.26 -0.45 5.05
C VAL A 324 5.29 -0.66 3.53
N PRO A 325 5.74 0.33 2.73
CA PRO A 325 5.84 0.17 1.28
C PRO A 325 6.71 -1.02 0.86
N TRP A 326 7.90 -1.14 1.42
CA TRP A 326 8.87 -2.18 1.08
C TRP A 326 9.14 -3.00 2.33
N ALA A 327 8.73 -4.27 2.30
CA ALA A 327 8.78 -5.13 3.47
C ALA A 327 9.46 -6.46 3.16
N VAL A 328 10.18 -6.98 4.15
CA VAL A 328 10.67 -8.35 4.18
C VAL A 328 9.99 -9.12 5.30
N SER A 329 9.67 -10.38 5.03
CA SER A 329 8.90 -11.23 5.93
C SER A 329 9.73 -11.57 7.18
N PRO A 330 9.26 -11.25 8.40
CA PRO A 330 9.92 -11.64 9.64
C PRO A 330 9.54 -13.05 10.12
N HIS A 331 8.76 -13.78 9.32
CA HIS A 331 8.22 -15.09 9.70
C HIS A 331 9.29 -16.17 9.71
N GLU A 332 9.08 -17.21 10.53
CA GLU A 332 9.98 -18.37 10.65
C GLU A 332 9.61 -19.48 9.65
N SER A 333 8.35 -19.50 9.20
CA SER A 333 7.84 -20.44 8.21
C SER A 333 6.60 -19.89 7.50
N TRP A 334 6.29 -20.47 6.35
CA TRP A 334 5.09 -20.22 5.57
C TRP A 334 4.17 -21.45 5.68
N GLU A 335 3.01 -21.30 6.31
CA GLU A 335 2.01 -22.38 6.37
C GLU A 335 1.22 -22.46 5.07
N LEU A 336 0.92 -23.70 4.69
CA LEU A 336 0.10 -24.07 3.54
C LEU A 336 -0.86 -25.19 3.95
N PRO A 337 -1.99 -25.37 3.25
CA PRO A 337 -2.75 -26.61 3.36
C PRO A 337 -1.85 -27.84 3.15
N GLY A 338 -1.79 -28.72 4.15
CA GLY A 338 -0.98 -29.94 4.08
C GLY A 338 0.50 -29.77 4.43
N GLY A 339 0.94 -28.64 4.99
CA GLY A 339 2.25 -28.51 5.64
C GLY A 339 2.81 -27.10 5.62
N ALA A 340 4.13 -26.96 5.65
CA ALA A 340 4.78 -25.65 5.69
C ALA A 340 6.08 -25.67 4.89
N MET A 341 6.58 -24.47 4.56
CA MET A 341 7.93 -24.23 4.08
C MET A 341 8.69 -23.40 5.11
N ALA A 342 9.98 -23.68 5.30
CA ALA A 342 10.83 -22.87 6.16
C ALA A 342 11.06 -21.47 5.55
N ALA A 343 11.24 -20.47 6.40
CA ALA A 343 11.73 -19.14 6.00
C ALA A 343 13.15 -18.91 6.54
N GLU A 344 13.73 -17.75 6.24
CA GLU A 344 15.08 -17.37 6.70
C GLU A 344 15.05 -16.04 7.46
N PRO A 345 14.58 -16.02 8.72
CA PRO A 345 14.42 -14.77 9.48
C PRO A 345 15.74 -14.03 9.71
N GLU A 346 16.87 -14.75 9.74
CA GLU A 346 18.19 -14.13 9.87
C GLU A 346 18.62 -13.42 8.58
N LEU A 347 18.38 -14.02 7.41
CA LEU A 347 18.59 -13.35 6.12
C LEU A 347 17.64 -12.15 5.98
N ALA A 348 16.38 -12.29 6.38
CA ALA A 348 15.42 -11.18 6.39
C ALA A 348 15.91 -10.00 7.26
N ARG A 349 16.46 -10.28 8.46
CA ARG A 349 17.04 -9.25 9.34
C ARG A 349 18.24 -8.57 8.69
N GLN A 350 19.16 -9.34 8.10
CA GLN A 350 20.33 -8.81 7.39
C GLN A 350 19.93 -7.91 6.23
N LEU A 351 18.92 -8.32 5.44
CA LEU A 351 18.38 -7.52 4.34
C LEU A 351 17.75 -6.21 4.84
N ALA A 352 16.92 -6.26 5.89
CA ALA A 352 16.30 -5.07 6.47
C ALA A 352 17.33 -4.08 7.08
N GLU A 353 18.44 -4.60 7.61
CA GLU A 353 19.53 -3.75 8.13
C GLU A 353 20.38 -3.13 7.02
N ALA A 354 20.58 -3.85 5.92
CA ALA A 354 21.44 -3.42 4.82
C ALA A 354 20.73 -2.51 3.82
N ILE A 355 19.44 -2.73 3.55
CA ILE A 355 18.71 -2.08 2.45
C ILE A 355 17.89 -0.89 2.98
N PRO A 356 18.21 0.36 2.59
CA PRO A 356 17.43 1.52 3.02
C PRO A 356 15.95 1.42 2.66
N GLY A 357 15.08 1.62 3.65
CA GLY A 357 13.63 1.61 3.46
C GLY A 357 12.97 0.22 3.43
N LEU A 358 13.74 -0.87 3.52
CA LEU A 358 13.21 -2.22 3.70
C LEU A 358 13.03 -2.52 5.19
N GLU A 359 11.80 -2.77 5.64
CA GLU A 359 11.54 -3.11 7.06
C GLU A 359 11.02 -4.54 7.23
N LEU A 360 11.30 -5.14 8.39
CA LEU A 360 10.66 -6.37 8.83
C LEU A 360 9.18 -6.10 9.13
N ASP A 361 8.25 -6.69 8.36
CA ASP A 361 6.83 -6.37 8.51
C ASP A 361 5.84 -7.52 8.22
N ALA A 362 5.45 -8.24 9.27
CA ALA A 362 4.41 -9.27 9.20
C ALA A 362 3.05 -8.74 8.72
N ALA A 363 2.73 -7.45 8.93
CA ALA A 363 1.46 -6.90 8.49
C ALA A 363 1.38 -6.76 6.97
N ALA A 364 2.50 -6.43 6.31
CA ALA A 364 2.58 -6.35 4.85
C ALA A 364 2.37 -7.71 4.17
N HIS A 365 2.79 -8.80 4.81
CA HIS A 365 2.70 -10.15 4.25
C HIS A 365 1.40 -10.89 4.58
N ARG A 366 0.66 -10.47 5.63
CA ARG A 366 -0.48 -11.24 6.19
C ARG A 366 -1.52 -11.65 5.15
N GLU A 367 -1.90 -10.74 4.26
CA GLU A 367 -2.94 -10.95 3.24
C GLU A 367 -2.37 -10.80 1.82
N GLU A 368 -1.06 -10.65 1.68
CA GLU A 368 -0.41 -10.57 0.36
C GLU A 368 -0.31 -11.95 -0.27
N HIS A 369 -0.63 -12.05 -1.55
CA HIS A 369 -0.79 -13.32 -2.24
C HIS A 369 0.35 -13.66 -3.18
N ALA A 370 1.03 -12.64 -3.72
CA ALA A 370 1.97 -12.81 -4.82
C ALA A 370 3.11 -13.81 -4.48
N ILE A 371 3.64 -13.77 -3.26
CA ILE A 371 4.61 -14.77 -2.77
C ILE A 371 3.94 -16.12 -2.47
N GLU A 372 2.79 -16.10 -1.79
CA GLU A 372 2.15 -17.31 -1.25
C GLU A 372 1.73 -18.30 -2.34
N VAL A 373 1.25 -17.79 -3.48
CA VAL A 373 0.76 -18.62 -4.60
C VAL A 373 1.85 -19.48 -5.22
N GLU A 374 3.11 -19.06 -5.13
CA GLU A 374 4.26 -19.79 -5.69
C GLU A 374 4.74 -20.90 -4.77
N LEU A 375 4.51 -20.79 -3.46
CA LEU A 375 5.04 -21.70 -2.45
C LEU A 375 4.62 -23.17 -2.65
N PRO A 376 3.37 -23.52 -3.01
CA PRO A 376 3.01 -24.91 -3.29
C PRO A 376 3.83 -25.54 -4.41
N LEU A 377 4.19 -24.77 -5.44
CA LEU A 377 4.99 -25.24 -6.58
C LEU A 377 6.47 -25.38 -6.19
N ILE A 378 7.02 -24.39 -5.46
CA ILE A 378 8.41 -24.46 -4.96
C ILE A 378 8.56 -25.64 -4.01
N ARG A 379 7.63 -25.84 -3.07
CA ARG A 379 7.63 -26.96 -2.13
C ARG A 379 7.59 -28.33 -2.83
N HIS A 380 6.89 -28.41 -3.96
CA HIS A 380 6.82 -29.65 -4.74
C HIS A 380 8.18 -30.05 -5.33
N LEU A 381 8.92 -29.08 -5.86
CA LEU A 381 10.22 -29.30 -6.50
C LEU A 381 11.38 -29.36 -5.50
N ALA A 382 11.35 -28.50 -4.48
CA ALA A 382 12.41 -28.31 -3.50
C ALA A 382 11.83 -28.22 -2.08
N PRO A 383 11.39 -29.35 -1.49
CA PRO A 383 10.69 -29.37 -0.21
C PRO A 383 11.52 -28.88 0.99
N ASN A 384 12.85 -28.86 0.85
CA ASN A 384 13.78 -28.38 1.88
C ASN A 384 14.23 -26.92 1.66
N ALA A 385 13.88 -26.31 0.52
CA ALA A 385 14.22 -24.93 0.25
C ALA A 385 13.55 -24.00 1.28
N LYS A 386 14.27 -22.95 1.65
CA LYS A 386 13.80 -21.89 2.53
C LYS A 386 13.46 -20.67 1.71
N VAL A 387 12.40 -19.97 2.10
CA VAL A 387 11.88 -18.83 1.33
C VAL A 387 11.93 -17.54 2.15
N THR A 388 12.67 -16.55 1.64
CA THR A 388 12.61 -15.16 2.10
C THR A 388 11.70 -14.36 1.18
N GLY A 389 10.62 -13.81 1.72
CA GLY A 389 9.64 -13.05 0.95
C GLY A 389 9.85 -11.55 1.10
N ILE A 390 9.96 -10.83 -0.03
CA ILE A 390 10.04 -9.37 -0.10
C ILE A 390 8.85 -8.86 -0.91
N VAL A 391 8.13 -7.88 -0.38
CA VAL A 391 7.05 -7.19 -1.09
C VAL A 391 7.44 -5.75 -1.37
N VAL A 392 7.21 -5.30 -2.60
CA VAL A 392 7.63 -4.00 -3.12
C VAL A 392 6.39 -3.20 -3.50
N GLY A 393 6.15 -2.11 -2.79
CA GLY A 393 5.15 -1.09 -3.11
C GLY A 393 5.61 -0.15 -4.22
N SER A 394 5.26 1.12 -4.13
CA SER A 394 5.67 2.14 -5.11
C SER A 394 7.16 2.47 -5.01
N GLY A 395 7.77 2.85 -6.13
CA GLY A 395 9.15 3.33 -6.20
C GLY A 395 9.49 3.84 -7.61
N ASP A 396 10.65 4.46 -7.79
CA ASP A 396 11.20 4.83 -9.09
C ASP A 396 12.49 4.05 -9.41
N LEU A 397 13.13 4.37 -10.54
CA LEU A 397 14.33 3.67 -11.00
C LEU A 397 15.50 3.84 -10.03
N ASP A 398 15.65 5.03 -9.45
CA ASP A 398 16.76 5.33 -8.56
C ASP A 398 16.59 4.58 -7.23
N ALA A 399 15.37 4.53 -6.71
CA ALA A 399 15.05 3.68 -5.56
C ALA A 399 15.32 2.19 -5.85
N CYS A 400 14.96 1.69 -7.05
CA CYS A 400 15.25 0.29 -7.42
C CYS A 400 16.76 0.01 -7.53
N ARG A 401 17.53 0.97 -8.05
CA ARG A 401 18.99 0.87 -8.16
C ARG A 401 19.68 0.89 -6.81
N ASP A 402 19.20 1.71 -5.88
CA ASP A 402 19.69 1.77 -4.51
C ASP A 402 19.39 0.47 -3.76
N PHE A 403 18.16 -0.06 -3.91
CA PHE A 403 17.80 -1.38 -3.38
C PHE A 403 18.73 -2.48 -3.93
N ALA A 404 18.90 -2.52 -5.26
CA ALA A 404 19.72 -3.52 -5.93
C ALA A 404 21.20 -3.46 -5.54
N GLU A 405 21.72 -2.26 -5.21
CA GLU A 405 23.08 -2.09 -4.70
C GLU A 405 23.29 -2.84 -3.40
N HIS A 406 22.41 -2.59 -2.44
CA HIS A 406 22.49 -3.15 -1.11
C HIS A 406 22.14 -4.64 -1.12
N LEU A 407 21.16 -5.06 -1.94
CA LEU A 407 20.88 -6.48 -2.14
C LEU A 407 22.10 -7.21 -2.70
N ALA A 408 22.72 -6.72 -3.78
CA ALA A 408 23.92 -7.33 -4.34
C ALA A 408 25.05 -7.48 -3.30
N ALA A 409 25.29 -6.43 -2.50
CA ALA A 409 26.30 -6.45 -1.44
C ALA A 409 26.03 -7.49 -0.33
N VAL A 410 24.75 -7.73 0.01
CA VAL A 410 24.37 -8.82 0.94
C VAL A 410 24.61 -10.18 0.27
N LEU A 411 24.20 -10.34 -0.99
CA LEU A 411 24.35 -11.62 -1.71
C LEU A 411 25.81 -12.04 -1.90
N GLU A 412 26.73 -11.10 -2.12
CA GLU A 412 28.17 -11.37 -2.21
C GLU A 412 28.79 -11.91 -0.91
N GLN A 413 28.13 -11.71 0.24
CA GLN A 413 28.59 -12.19 1.54
C GLN A 413 28.05 -13.58 1.90
N LEU A 414 27.11 -14.13 1.12
CA LEU A 414 26.53 -15.44 1.38
C LEU A 414 27.44 -16.55 0.84
N ASP A 415 27.56 -17.65 1.59
CA ASP A 415 28.34 -18.82 1.19
C ASP A 415 27.81 -19.48 -0.10
N SER A 416 26.52 -19.31 -0.37
CA SER A 416 25.86 -19.81 -1.58
C SER A 416 24.79 -18.82 -2.04
N PRO A 417 24.72 -18.51 -3.34
CA PRO A 417 23.75 -17.54 -3.85
C PRO A 417 22.32 -18.13 -3.79
N PRO A 418 21.33 -17.37 -3.32
CA PRO A 418 19.93 -17.77 -3.43
C PRO A 418 19.44 -17.65 -4.87
N LEU A 419 18.36 -18.36 -5.18
CA LEU A 419 17.57 -18.08 -6.38
C LEU A 419 16.75 -16.80 -6.15
N LEU A 420 16.86 -15.83 -7.05
CA LEU A 420 15.99 -14.65 -7.05
C LEU A 420 14.74 -14.93 -7.89
N LEU A 421 13.59 -15.05 -7.25
CA LEU A 421 12.32 -15.30 -7.93
C LEU A 421 11.51 -13.99 -8.01
N ILE A 422 11.21 -13.55 -9.22
CA ILE A 422 10.36 -12.40 -9.51
C ILE A 422 8.92 -12.90 -9.63
N SER A 423 8.06 -12.39 -8.75
CA SER A 423 6.63 -12.67 -8.82
C SER A 423 5.92 -11.62 -9.67
N SER A 424 5.40 -11.97 -10.84
CA SER A 424 4.70 -11.04 -11.72
C SER A 424 3.70 -11.69 -12.66
N ASP A 425 2.46 -11.21 -12.62
CA ASP A 425 1.57 -11.25 -13.79
C ASP A 425 1.92 -10.10 -14.76
N MET A 426 1.46 -10.20 -16.00
CA MET A 426 1.69 -9.21 -17.05
C MET A 426 0.55 -8.18 -17.10
N ASN A 427 0.08 -7.77 -18.29
CA ASN A 427 -1.00 -6.80 -18.40
C ASN A 427 -2.34 -7.39 -17.94
N HIS A 428 -3.17 -6.53 -17.36
CA HIS A 428 -4.49 -6.83 -16.86
C HIS A 428 -5.57 -6.15 -17.69
N PHE A 429 -6.64 -6.91 -17.92
CA PHE A 429 -7.97 -6.45 -18.30
C PHE A 429 -8.09 -5.75 -19.66
N ALA A 430 -7.17 -6.00 -20.59
CA ALA A 430 -7.39 -5.73 -22.01
C ALA A 430 -8.01 -6.96 -22.72
N SER A 431 -8.42 -6.80 -23.97
CA SER A 431 -8.79 -7.95 -24.81
C SER A 431 -7.55 -8.81 -25.06
N ASP A 432 -7.72 -10.11 -25.32
CA ASP A 432 -6.60 -11.06 -25.52
C ASP A 432 -5.58 -10.57 -26.56
N ALA A 433 -6.06 -10.05 -27.70
CA ALA A 433 -5.20 -9.50 -28.74
C ALA A 433 -4.37 -8.29 -28.27
N GLU A 434 -5.00 -7.38 -27.54
CA GLU A 434 -4.31 -6.19 -27.02
C GLU A 434 -3.38 -6.54 -25.84
N ASN A 435 -3.79 -7.47 -24.98
CA ASN A 435 -2.99 -7.96 -23.87
C ASN A 435 -1.70 -8.59 -24.39
N ARG A 436 -1.80 -9.50 -25.37
CA ARG A 436 -0.63 -10.08 -26.05
C ARG A 436 0.29 -9.03 -26.66
N ARG A 437 -0.27 -8.00 -27.29
CA ARG A 437 0.53 -6.90 -27.87
C ARG A 437 1.28 -6.11 -26.80
N LEU A 438 0.62 -5.77 -25.69
CA LEU A 438 1.24 -5.03 -24.59
C LEU A 438 2.27 -5.91 -23.85
N ASP A 439 1.94 -7.16 -23.59
CA ASP A 439 2.82 -8.11 -22.90
C ASP A 439 4.06 -8.40 -23.73
N GLU A 440 3.93 -8.58 -25.04
CA GLU A 440 5.07 -8.76 -25.93
C GLU A 440 6.02 -7.56 -25.90
N ARG A 441 5.50 -6.32 -25.78
CA ARG A 441 6.35 -5.13 -25.62
C ARG A 441 7.15 -5.17 -24.31
N ALA A 442 6.52 -5.56 -23.20
CA ALA A 442 7.19 -5.67 -21.91
C ALA A 442 8.23 -6.81 -21.92
N LEU A 443 7.89 -7.97 -22.49
CA LEU A 443 8.80 -9.12 -22.60
C LEU A 443 9.98 -8.81 -23.51
N SER A 444 9.75 -8.24 -24.69
CA SER A 444 10.82 -7.78 -25.59
C SER A 444 11.74 -6.76 -24.90
N ALA A 445 11.19 -5.86 -24.08
CA ALA A 445 11.99 -4.91 -23.30
C ALA A 445 12.84 -5.62 -22.24
N MET A 446 12.28 -6.59 -21.51
CA MET A 446 13.01 -7.42 -20.56
C MET A 446 14.14 -8.23 -21.24
N GLU A 447 13.90 -8.71 -22.46
CA GLU A 447 14.87 -9.47 -23.26
C GLU A 447 16.07 -8.65 -23.72
N THR A 448 15.99 -7.31 -23.67
CA THR A 448 17.15 -6.43 -23.90
C THR A 448 18.17 -6.45 -22.77
N LEU A 449 17.82 -7.04 -21.61
CA LEU A 449 18.62 -7.06 -20.39
C LEU A 449 18.90 -5.65 -19.81
N ASP A 450 18.14 -4.64 -20.22
CA ASP A 450 18.20 -3.29 -19.65
C ASP A 450 17.00 -3.01 -18.74
N PRO A 451 17.19 -2.96 -17.40
CA PRO A 451 16.13 -2.66 -16.44
C PRO A 451 15.45 -1.29 -16.70
N GLY A 452 16.23 -0.30 -17.17
CA GLY A 452 15.71 1.03 -17.47
C GLY A 452 14.71 1.01 -18.62
N THR A 453 15.04 0.27 -19.69
CA THR A 453 14.17 0.05 -20.85
C THR A 453 12.89 -0.71 -20.48
N LEU A 454 12.96 -1.73 -19.61
CA LEU A 454 11.75 -2.40 -19.10
C LEU A 454 10.84 -1.42 -18.36
N LEU A 455 11.40 -0.66 -17.41
CA LEU A 455 10.61 0.26 -16.60
C LEU A 455 9.93 1.36 -17.42
N SER A 456 10.66 2.00 -18.35
CA SER A 456 10.10 3.03 -19.22
C SER A 456 9.05 2.46 -20.17
N THR A 457 9.30 1.27 -20.76
CA THR A 457 8.33 0.61 -21.66
C THR A 457 7.01 0.32 -20.96
N VAL A 458 7.06 -0.18 -19.72
CA VAL A 458 5.87 -0.47 -18.92
C VAL A 458 5.13 0.81 -18.54
N ARG A 459 5.84 1.83 -18.04
CA ARG A 459 5.24 3.11 -17.62
C ARG A 459 4.67 3.91 -18.77
N ASP A 460 5.47 4.17 -19.79
CA ASP A 460 5.08 4.98 -20.95
C ASP A 460 4.03 4.25 -21.81
N GLY A 461 4.07 2.91 -21.78
CA GLY A 461 3.10 2.05 -22.44
C GLY A 461 1.79 1.85 -21.67
N ASN A 462 1.66 2.36 -20.44
CA ASN A 462 0.55 2.07 -19.51
C ASN A 462 0.26 0.57 -19.37
N ILE A 463 1.32 -0.25 -19.33
CA ILE A 463 1.21 -1.70 -19.18
C ILE A 463 1.04 -1.99 -17.69
N SER A 464 -0.01 -2.73 -17.33
CA SER A 464 -0.36 -3.01 -15.93
C SER A 464 0.38 -4.23 -15.36
N MET A 465 1.63 -4.45 -15.77
CA MET A 465 2.52 -5.48 -15.22
C MET A 465 2.76 -5.22 -13.73
N CYS A 466 2.26 -6.10 -12.87
CA CYS A 466 2.28 -5.85 -11.43
C CYS A 466 3.70 -5.93 -10.84
N GLY A 467 4.53 -6.88 -11.28
CA GLY A 467 5.88 -7.12 -10.78
C GLY A 467 6.98 -6.36 -11.52
N VAL A 468 6.69 -5.23 -12.19
CA VAL A 468 7.72 -4.46 -12.91
C VAL A 468 8.85 -3.96 -12.00
N LEU A 469 8.54 -3.48 -10.78
CA LEU A 469 9.57 -3.03 -9.84
C LEU A 469 10.40 -4.21 -9.28
N PRO A 470 9.80 -5.33 -8.83
CA PRO A 470 10.53 -6.56 -8.56
C PRO A 470 11.47 -7.00 -9.69
N ALA A 471 11.00 -6.99 -10.94
CA ALA A 471 11.80 -7.37 -12.11
C ALA A 471 13.00 -6.42 -12.30
N VAL A 472 12.77 -5.10 -12.21
CA VAL A 472 13.84 -4.10 -12.31
C VAL A 472 14.87 -4.25 -11.20
N ILE A 473 14.44 -4.46 -9.95
CA ILE A 473 15.35 -4.70 -8.80
C ILE A 473 16.23 -5.92 -9.06
N VAL A 474 15.65 -7.04 -9.48
CA VAL A 474 16.40 -8.27 -9.73
C VAL A 474 17.35 -8.10 -10.90
N MET A 475 16.91 -7.53 -12.03
CA MET A 475 17.80 -7.30 -13.17
C MET A 475 18.94 -6.33 -12.83
N GLU A 476 18.69 -5.26 -12.07
CA GLU A 476 19.73 -4.35 -11.58
C GLU A 476 20.71 -5.08 -10.63
N THR A 477 20.21 -5.96 -9.76
CA THR A 477 21.02 -6.77 -8.84
C THR A 477 21.95 -7.71 -9.63
N LEU A 478 21.40 -8.46 -10.59
CA LEU A 478 22.19 -9.35 -11.45
C LEU A 478 23.22 -8.59 -12.29
N ARG A 479 22.87 -7.41 -12.80
CA ARG A 479 23.79 -6.54 -13.55
C ARG A 479 24.97 -6.10 -12.67
N ARG A 480 24.73 -5.75 -11.40
CA ARG A 480 25.78 -5.37 -10.45
C ARG A 480 26.70 -6.55 -10.11
N LEU A 481 26.12 -7.74 -9.96
CA LEU A 481 26.88 -8.98 -9.76
C LEU A 481 27.61 -9.47 -11.02
N GLY A 482 27.42 -8.83 -12.17
CA GLY A 482 28.00 -9.24 -13.45
C GLY A 482 27.42 -10.54 -14.02
N THR A 483 26.22 -10.92 -13.58
CA THR A 483 25.56 -12.18 -13.93
C THR A 483 24.36 -12.00 -14.86
N LEU A 484 24.02 -10.78 -15.30
CA LEU A 484 22.95 -10.55 -16.29
C LEU A 484 23.53 -10.53 -17.71
N THR A 485 23.54 -11.67 -18.39
CA THR A 485 24.15 -11.89 -19.71
C THR A 485 23.22 -12.53 -20.74
N ARG A 486 22.14 -13.17 -20.29
CA ARG A 486 21.18 -13.91 -21.09
C ARG A 486 19.79 -13.89 -20.43
N CYS A 487 18.78 -14.11 -21.26
CA CYS A 487 17.43 -14.39 -20.82
C CYS A 487 16.82 -15.51 -21.67
N GLN A 488 15.81 -16.18 -21.13
CA GLN A 488 15.04 -17.17 -21.87
C GLN A 488 13.58 -17.12 -21.44
N ARG A 489 12.68 -16.95 -22.41
CA ARG A 489 11.24 -17.12 -22.20
C ARG A 489 10.89 -18.61 -22.14
N THR A 490 10.26 -19.04 -21.05
CA THR A 490 9.84 -20.44 -20.84
C THR A 490 8.41 -20.66 -21.30
N GLY A 491 7.55 -19.66 -21.19
CA GLY A 491 6.16 -19.75 -21.62
C GLY A 491 5.43 -18.43 -21.58
N TYR A 492 4.31 -18.40 -22.29
CA TYR A 492 3.36 -17.29 -22.27
C TYR A 492 1.95 -17.85 -22.47
N ALA A 493 0.99 -17.35 -21.70
CA ALA A 493 -0.44 -17.62 -21.84
C ALA A 493 -1.25 -16.43 -21.32
N THR A 494 -2.56 -16.46 -21.50
CA THR A 494 -3.48 -15.55 -20.82
C THR A 494 -4.55 -16.32 -20.05
N SER A 495 -5.40 -15.62 -19.32
CA SER A 495 -6.57 -16.25 -18.70
C SER A 495 -7.57 -16.83 -19.73
N ALA A 496 -7.57 -16.35 -20.99
CA ALA A 496 -8.47 -16.85 -22.03
C ALA A 496 -8.29 -18.34 -22.32
N GLU A 497 -7.06 -18.86 -22.21
CA GLU A 497 -6.77 -20.28 -22.37
C GLU A 497 -7.49 -21.16 -21.33
N THR A 498 -7.82 -20.59 -20.17
CA THR A 498 -8.57 -21.28 -19.12
C THR A 498 -10.08 -20.98 -19.17
N THR A 499 -10.46 -19.71 -19.42
CA THR A 499 -11.87 -19.26 -19.32
C THR A 499 -12.63 -19.30 -20.63
N GLY A 500 -11.93 -19.24 -21.77
CA GLY A 500 -12.50 -18.97 -23.09
C GLY A 500 -12.94 -17.52 -23.33
N ASP A 501 -12.88 -16.64 -22.32
CA ASP A 501 -13.22 -15.23 -22.46
C ASP A 501 -12.01 -14.42 -22.93
N THR A 502 -12.13 -13.81 -24.11
CA THR A 502 -11.08 -13.02 -24.75
C THR A 502 -11.28 -11.51 -24.62
N ASN A 503 -12.35 -11.05 -23.98
CA ASN A 503 -12.66 -9.62 -23.88
C ASN A 503 -11.86 -8.92 -22.79
N ARG A 504 -11.51 -9.66 -21.73
CA ARG A 504 -10.84 -9.10 -20.55
C ARG A 504 -9.97 -10.16 -19.90
N VAL A 505 -8.68 -10.16 -20.23
CA VAL A 505 -7.74 -11.21 -19.81
C VAL A 505 -6.65 -10.69 -18.89
N VAL A 506 -5.92 -11.60 -18.25
CA VAL A 506 -4.63 -11.32 -17.60
C VAL A 506 -3.55 -12.15 -18.30
N GLY A 507 -2.39 -11.57 -18.55
CA GLY A 507 -1.26 -12.25 -19.17
C GLY A 507 -0.34 -12.90 -18.16
N TYR A 508 0.22 -14.05 -18.51
CA TYR A 508 1.12 -14.86 -17.68
C TYR A 508 2.37 -15.21 -18.48
N ALA A 509 3.55 -14.89 -17.96
CA ALA A 509 4.81 -15.17 -18.62
C ALA A 509 5.81 -15.80 -17.65
N GLY A 510 6.61 -16.70 -18.19
CA GLY A 510 7.76 -17.28 -17.50
C GLY A 510 9.06 -16.84 -18.14
N MET A 511 10.01 -16.37 -17.33
CA MET A 511 11.33 -15.94 -17.80
C MET A 511 12.43 -16.53 -16.93
N LEU A 512 13.58 -16.83 -17.53
CA LEU A 512 14.84 -17.14 -16.85
C LEU A 512 15.82 -16.00 -17.14
N LEU A 513 16.58 -15.57 -16.15
CA LEU A 513 17.55 -14.48 -16.25
C LEU A 513 18.87 -14.92 -15.63
N GLY A 514 19.99 -14.65 -16.31
CA GLY A 514 21.32 -15.03 -15.85
C GLY A 514 22.39 -14.74 -16.86
#